data_AF-A0A182X5G7-F1
#
_entry.id   AF-A0A182X5G7-F1
#
_cell.length_a   1.000
_cell.length_b   1.000
_cell.length_c   1.000
_cell.angle_alpha   90.00
_cell.angle_beta   90.00
_cell.angle_gamma   90.00
#
_symmetry.space_group_name_H-M   'P 1'
#
loop_
_entity.id
_entity.type
_entity.pdbx_description
1 polymer ?
#
loop_
_entity_poly.entity_id
_entity_poly.type
_entity_poly.pdbx_seq_one_letter_code
_entity_poly.pdbx_strand_id
1 'polypeptide(L)'
;MSSLKVVTIIVFTLVVGALASNSFDIIRDCKQYYDLVDYNGPVKYFSTANLQHVRSTVQSKVFKFAVLGPGDGHLRYGMWQFPYDNDVMEIAIGGWRNTKSAGRRQYRTADNRYTNYPLAEVQTPNLLSPFHPLMFVLEVFNEGRVEVRIDGQPQPFLAFQDSSQIPANYMAFNKWDRDLIFFYDCPF
;
A
#
# COMPACT_ATOMS: atom_id res chain seq x y z
N MET A 1 -18.43 -72.71 -27.20
CA MET A 1 -18.35 -71.91 -25.95
C MET A 1 -17.81 -70.54 -26.32
N SER A 2 -18.57 -69.49 -25.98
CA SER A 2 -18.44 -68.12 -26.50
C SER A 2 -17.19 -67.40 -25.99
N SER A 3 -16.45 -66.74 -26.88
CA SER A 3 -15.34 -65.84 -26.53
C SER A 3 -15.89 -64.53 -25.98
N LEU A 4 -15.61 -64.26 -24.70
CA LEU A 4 -15.96 -63.01 -24.04
C LEU A 4 -14.88 -61.95 -24.38
N LYS A 5 -15.23 -60.93 -25.17
CA LYS A 5 -14.34 -59.81 -25.45
C LYS A 5 -14.58 -58.72 -24.40
N VAL A 6 -13.62 -58.54 -23.50
CA VAL A 6 -13.63 -57.47 -22.51
C VAL A 6 -13.09 -56.20 -23.16
N VAL A 7 -13.89 -55.14 -23.18
CA VAL A 7 -13.48 -53.81 -23.63
C VAL A 7 -13.18 -52.98 -22.39
N THR A 8 -11.91 -52.61 -22.22
CA THR A 8 -11.47 -51.72 -21.14
C THR A 8 -11.57 -50.28 -21.62
N ILE A 9 -12.46 -49.49 -21.01
CA ILE A 9 -12.57 -48.05 -21.26
C ILE A 9 -11.74 -47.33 -20.21
N ILE A 10 -10.64 -46.71 -20.65
CA ILE A 10 -9.81 -45.84 -19.80
C ILE A 10 -10.31 -44.42 -19.98
N VAL A 11 -10.94 -43.87 -18.95
CA VAL A 11 -11.39 -42.47 -18.92
C VAL A 11 -10.28 -41.64 -18.32
N PHE A 12 -9.58 -40.86 -19.14
CA PHE A 12 -8.70 -39.80 -18.66
C PHE A 12 -9.54 -38.55 -18.38
N THR A 13 -9.87 -38.32 -17.11
CA THR A 13 -10.39 -37.03 -16.66
C THR A 13 -9.24 -36.04 -16.56
N LEU A 14 -9.06 -35.23 -17.60
CA LEU A 14 -8.26 -34.01 -17.55
C LEU A 14 -9.01 -33.00 -16.67
N VAL A 15 -8.61 -32.88 -15.40
CA VAL A 15 -9.01 -31.75 -14.57
C VAL A 15 -8.21 -30.54 -15.03
N VAL A 16 -8.73 -29.85 -16.05
CA VAL A 16 -8.23 -28.52 -16.41
C VAL A 16 -8.83 -27.56 -15.37
N GLY A 17 -8.14 -27.41 -14.24
CA GLY A 17 -8.45 -26.34 -13.31
C GLY A 17 -8.23 -25.02 -14.03
N ALA A 18 -9.29 -24.24 -14.23
CA ALA A 18 -9.14 -22.86 -14.67
C ALA A 18 -8.32 -22.14 -13.58
N LEU A 19 -7.06 -21.83 -13.87
CA LEU A 19 -6.23 -20.93 -13.06
C LEU A 19 -6.73 -19.49 -13.28
N ALA A 20 -7.99 -19.22 -12.96
CA ALA A 20 -8.46 -17.85 -12.81
C ALA A 20 -7.87 -17.36 -11.48
N SER A 21 -6.70 -16.73 -11.55
CA SER A 21 -6.11 -16.04 -10.40
C SER A 21 -7.07 -14.92 -9.99
N ASN A 22 -7.61 -15.01 -8.77
CA ASN A 22 -8.47 -13.97 -8.25
C ASN A 22 -7.59 -12.79 -7.84
N SER A 23 -7.84 -11.60 -8.39
CA SER A 23 -7.04 -10.40 -8.08
C SER A 23 -7.06 -10.03 -6.60
N PHE A 24 -8.05 -10.51 -5.84
CA PHE A 24 -8.15 -10.30 -4.40
C PHE A 24 -7.32 -11.30 -3.57
N ASP A 25 -6.75 -12.35 -4.18
CA ASP A 25 -5.88 -13.27 -3.44
C ASP A 25 -4.61 -12.58 -2.92
N ILE A 26 -4.16 -11.49 -3.57
CA ILE A 26 -2.97 -10.75 -3.14
C ILE A 26 -3.15 -10.09 -1.77
N ILE A 27 -4.38 -9.75 -1.39
CA ILE A 27 -4.69 -9.11 -0.09
C ILE A 27 -5.10 -10.13 0.96
N ARG A 28 -4.95 -11.44 0.68
CA ARG A 28 -5.27 -12.47 1.65
C ARG A 28 -4.41 -12.26 2.90
N ASP A 29 -5.04 -12.42 4.06
CA ASP A 29 -4.40 -12.31 5.38
C ASP A 29 -3.85 -10.91 5.72
N CYS A 30 -4.16 -9.87 4.92
CA CYS A 30 -3.93 -8.48 5.29
C CYS A 30 -4.98 -7.99 6.30
N LYS A 31 -4.60 -7.02 7.15
CA LYS A 31 -5.57 -6.19 7.87
C LYS A 31 -6.24 -5.23 6.91
N GLN A 32 -7.51 -4.88 7.16
CA GLN A 32 -8.27 -3.94 6.34
C GLN A 32 -8.54 -2.65 7.10
N TYR A 33 -8.40 -1.52 6.42
CA TYR A 33 -8.72 -0.17 6.91
C TYR A 33 -9.64 0.53 5.90
N TYR A 34 -10.91 0.68 6.25
CA TYR A 34 -11.95 1.24 5.38
C TYR A 34 -12.60 2.52 5.94
N ASP A 35 -12.41 2.81 7.23
CA ASP A 35 -12.93 4.02 7.89
C ASP A 35 -11.98 5.22 7.66
N LEU A 36 -11.79 5.57 6.39
CA LEU A 36 -10.90 6.65 5.98
C LEU A 36 -11.58 8.00 6.13
N VAL A 37 -10.92 8.90 6.84
CA VAL A 37 -11.29 10.32 6.87
C VAL A 37 -10.73 11.04 5.65
N ASP A 38 -11.38 12.15 5.28
CA ASP A 38 -10.90 13.04 4.22
C ASP A 38 -9.57 13.72 4.60
N TYR A 39 -8.95 14.40 3.64
CA TYR A 39 -7.56 14.88 3.75
C TYR A 39 -7.29 15.77 4.98
N ASN A 40 -8.30 16.53 5.39
CA ASN A 40 -8.27 17.46 6.53
C ASN A 40 -8.98 16.91 7.77
N GLY A 41 -9.44 15.66 7.74
CA GLY A 41 -10.09 15.00 8.87
C GLY A 41 -9.11 14.61 9.98
N PRO A 42 -9.62 14.19 11.15
CA PRO A 42 -8.81 13.76 12.28
C PRO A 42 -8.19 12.37 12.00
N VAL A 43 -7.05 12.36 11.33
CA VAL A 43 -6.35 11.13 10.93
C VAL A 43 -5.84 10.37 12.16
N LYS A 44 -6.19 9.08 12.26
CA LYS A 44 -5.76 8.20 13.35
C LYS A 44 -4.44 7.50 13.00
N TYR A 45 -3.37 7.87 13.72
CA TYR A 45 -2.08 7.20 13.62
C TYR A 45 -2.04 6.00 14.57
N PHE A 46 -1.68 4.83 14.04
CA PHE A 46 -1.46 3.61 14.82
C PHE A 46 0.02 3.27 14.87
N SER A 47 0.45 2.66 15.99
CA SER A 47 1.85 2.26 16.16
C SER A 47 2.23 1.16 15.17
N THR A 48 3.36 1.33 14.50
CA THR A 48 3.92 0.29 13.61
C THR A 48 4.57 -0.85 14.37
N ALA A 49 4.86 -0.68 15.65
CA ALA A 49 5.43 -1.73 16.50
C ALA A 49 4.46 -2.91 16.74
N ASN A 50 3.15 -2.69 16.56
CA ASN A 50 2.11 -3.71 16.74
C ASN A 50 1.76 -4.48 15.46
N LEU A 51 2.50 -4.22 14.37
CA LEU A 51 2.31 -4.89 13.09
C LEU A 51 3.11 -6.20 13.05
N GLN A 52 2.53 -7.25 12.49
CA GLN A 52 3.10 -8.60 12.48
C GLN A 52 3.99 -8.86 11.26
N HIS A 53 3.73 -8.18 10.15
CA HIS A 53 4.36 -8.41 8.86
C HIS A 53 5.24 -7.23 8.45
N VAL A 54 5.90 -6.55 9.39
CA VAL A 54 6.93 -5.55 9.10
C VAL A 54 8.29 -6.21 9.06
N ARG A 55 8.99 -6.11 7.92
CA ARG A 55 10.40 -6.54 7.84
C ARG A 55 11.28 -5.39 8.31
N SER A 56 12.10 -5.64 9.31
CA SER A 56 13.10 -4.67 9.77
C SER A 56 14.49 -5.19 9.41
N THR A 57 15.31 -4.32 8.82
CA THR A 57 16.73 -4.56 8.58
C THR A 57 17.55 -3.62 9.45
N VAL A 58 18.88 -3.75 9.42
CA VAL A 58 19.76 -2.77 10.07
C VAL A 58 19.69 -1.38 9.41
N GLN A 59 19.15 -1.28 8.19
CA GLN A 59 19.11 -0.05 7.39
C GLN A 59 17.71 0.52 7.21
N SER A 60 16.65 -0.27 7.36
CA SER A 60 15.31 0.12 6.93
C SER A 60 14.19 -0.63 7.63
N LYS A 61 12.98 -0.08 7.54
CA LYS A 61 11.71 -0.78 7.78
C LYS A 61 10.95 -0.92 6.46
N VAL A 62 10.44 -2.12 6.19
CA VAL A 62 9.69 -2.44 4.99
C VAL A 62 8.26 -2.83 5.36
N PHE A 63 7.30 -2.16 4.72
CA PHE A 63 5.87 -2.32 4.91
C PHE A 63 5.25 -2.78 3.59
N LYS A 64 4.36 -3.78 3.67
CA LYS A 64 3.57 -4.24 2.54
C LYS A 64 2.10 -3.85 2.75
N PHE A 65 1.51 -3.19 1.77
CA PHE A 65 0.15 -2.67 1.83
C PHE A 65 -0.47 -2.65 0.44
N ALA A 66 -1.79 -2.74 0.33
CA ALA A 66 -2.50 -2.57 -0.93
C ALA A 66 -3.54 -1.47 -0.85
N VAL A 67 -3.92 -0.95 -2.02
CA VAL A 67 -5.00 0.03 -2.16
C VAL A 67 -6.02 -0.49 -3.17
N LEU A 68 -7.29 -0.45 -2.80
CA LEU A 68 -8.44 -0.69 -3.68
C LEU A 68 -9.28 0.59 -3.73
N GLY A 69 -9.39 1.21 -4.90
CA GLY A 69 -10.13 2.45 -5.06
C GLY A 69 -9.75 3.20 -6.34
N PRO A 70 -10.50 4.24 -6.72
CA PRO A 70 -10.32 4.94 -7.99
C PRO A 70 -9.11 5.88 -8.01
N GLY A 71 -8.52 6.23 -6.86
CA GLY A 71 -7.45 7.21 -6.76
C GLY A 71 -7.36 7.85 -5.38
N ASP A 72 -6.41 8.77 -5.22
CA ASP A 72 -6.26 9.70 -4.10
C ASP A 72 -6.14 9.05 -2.71
N GLY A 73 -5.37 7.96 -2.63
CA GLY A 73 -4.98 7.32 -1.36
C GLY A 73 -3.79 8.05 -0.72
N HIS A 74 -3.86 8.32 0.57
CA HIS A 74 -2.78 8.94 1.33
C HIS A 74 -2.31 8.01 2.45
N LEU A 75 -1.03 7.68 2.43
CA LEU A 75 -0.33 7.01 3.52
C LEU A 75 0.57 8.05 4.20
N ARG A 76 0.43 8.21 5.51
CA ARG A 76 1.30 9.07 6.31
C ARG A 76 2.04 8.28 7.36
N TYR A 77 3.27 8.67 7.68
CA TYR A 77 3.98 8.12 8.82
C TYR A 77 4.83 9.17 9.54
N GLY A 78 5.08 8.93 10.83
CA GLY A 78 5.81 9.87 11.67
C GLY A 78 6.31 9.27 12.97
N MET A 79 7.01 10.10 13.73
CA MET A 79 7.62 9.74 15.01
C MET A 79 6.58 9.61 16.13
N TRP A 80 5.48 10.36 16.07
CA TRP A 80 4.51 10.52 17.15
C TRP A 80 3.10 10.08 16.73
N GLN A 81 2.31 9.60 17.69
CA GLN A 81 0.90 9.25 17.49
C GLN A 81 0.01 10.46 17.21
N PHE A 82 0.36 11.61 17.78
CA PHE A 82 -0.39 12.86 17.61
C PHE A 82 0.57 13.89 17.01
N PRO A 83 0.75 13.90 15.68
CA PRO A 83 1.84 14.65 15.04
C PRO A 83 1.48 16.11 14.73
N TYR A 84 0.45 16.68 15.36
CA TYR A 84 0.21 18.13 15.24
C TYR A 84 1.45 18.89 15.71
N ASP A 85 1.74 19.98 15.03
CA ASP A 85 2.94 20.81 15.17
C ASP A 85 4.26 20.04 14.98
N ASN A 86 4.22 18.89 14.29
CA ASN A 86 5.38 18.09 13.90
C ASN A 86 5.29 17.72 12.41
N ASP A 87 6.45 17.48 11.80
CA ASP A 87 6.50 16.94 10.45
C ASP A 87 6.13 15.44 10.40
N VAL A 88 5.48 15.06 9.31
CA VAL A 88 5.24 13.67 8.91
C VAL A 88 5.64 13.49 7.45
N MET A 89 5.95 12.26 7.05
CA MET A 89 6.03 11.92 5.64
C MET A 89 4.65 11.57 5.12
N GLU A 90 4.32 12.07 3.92
CA GLU A 90 3.12 11.73 3.18
C GLU A 90 3.50 11.10 1.83
N ILE A 91 2.84 10.01 1.50
CA ILE A 91 2.84 9.38 0.19
C ILE A 91 1.42 9.49 -0.36
N ALA A 92 1.25 10.30 -1.40
CA ALA A 92 0.02 10.38 -2.18
C ALA A 92 0.10 9.39 -3.34
N ILE A 93 -0.86 8.48 -3.44
CA ILE A 93 -0.89 7.37 -4.40
C ILE A 93 -2.10 7.54 -5.31
N GLY A 94 -1.87 7.58 -6.62
CA GLY A 94 -2.95 7.80 -7.59
C GLY A 94 -3.65 9.14 -7.39
N GLY A 95 -2.89 10.16 -7.01
CA GLY A 95 -3.34 11.54 -6.89
C GLY A 95 -3.71 12.19 -8.23
N TRP A 96 -4.31 13.38 -8.17
CA TRP A 96 -4.67 14.18 -9.35
C TRP A 96 -5.52 13.39 -10.35
N ARG A 97 -6.61 12.78 -9.87
CA ARG A 97 -7.47 11.90 -10.68
C ARG A 97 -6.70 10.67 -11.18
N ASN A 98 -5.90 10.05 -10.31
CA ASN A 98 -5.15 8.84 -10.63
C ASN A 98 -4.16 9.02 -11.79
N THR A 99 -3.51 10.19 -11.85
CA THR A 99 -2.49 10.50 -12.87
C THR A 99 -1.09 10.62 -12.30
N LYS A 100 -0.95 10.86 -10.98
CA LYS A 100 0.33 11.17 -10.34
C LYS A 100 0.45 10.54 -8.96
N SER A 101 1.67 10.32 -8.53
CA SER A 101 1.97 9.95 -7.14
C SER A 101 3.08 10.86 -6.62
N ALA A 102 3.09 11.14 -5.33
CA ALA A 102 4.03 12.10 -4.76
C ALA A 102 4.48 11.71 -3.36
N GLY A 103 5.76 11.96 -3.08
CA GLY A 103 6.35 11.96 -1.75
C GLY A 103 6.46 13.39 -1.24
N ARG A 104 6.03 13.65 -0.01
CA ARG A 104 6.01 14.99 0.57
C ARG A 104 6.36 14.94 2.05
N ARG A 105 6.98 16.01 2.56
CA ARG A 105 7.01 16.30 3.99
C ARG A 105 5.80 17.19 4.30
N GLN A 106 4.92 16.73 5.17
CA GLN A 106 3.75 17.48 5.60
C GLN A 106 3.97 17.96 7.03
N TYR A 107 3.65 19.23 7.25
CA TYR A 107 3.50 19.82 8.57
C TYR A 107 2.04 20.23 8.74
N ARG A 108 1.46 19.99 9.93
CA ARG A 108 0.09 20.40 10.24
C ARG A 108 0.03 21.02 11.63
N THR A 109 -0.50 22.23 11.71
CA THR A 109 -0.66 22.98 12.97
C THR A 109 -1.82 22.43 13.79
N ALA A 110 -1.86 22.73 15.10
CA ALA A 110 -2.98 22.40 15.97
C ALA A 110 -4.35 22.98 15.49
N ASP A 111 -4.35 24.10 14.75
CA ASP A 111 -5.56 24.66 14.11
C ASP A 111 -5.84 24.08 12.71
N ASN A 112 -5.22 22.96 12.39
CA ASN A 112 -5.44 22.15 11.19
C ASN A 112 -5.00 22.79 9.85
N ARG A 113 -4.14 23.82 9.89
CA ARG A 113 -3.48 24.34 8.68
C ARG A 113 -2.32 23.44 8.32
N TYR A 114 -2.14 23.17 7.02
CA TYR A 114 -1.06 22.29 6.57
C TYR A 114 -0.15 22.98 5.55
N THR A 115 1.11 22.58 5.55
CA THR A 115 2.04 22.82 4.46
C THR A 115 2.54 21.48 3.94
N ASN A 116 2.64 21.38 2.61
CA ASN A 116 3.13 20.20 1.93
C ASN A 116 4.41 20.59 1.18
N TYR A 117 5.55 20.21 1.71
CA TYR A 117 6.83 20.38 1.03
C TYR A 117 7.04 19.21 0.04
N PRO A 118 7.10 19.47 -1.28
CA PRO A 118 7.25 18.41 -2.27
C PRO A 118 8.67 17.84 -2.23
N LEU A 119 8.80 16.51 -2.20
CA LEU A 119 10.08 15.80 -2.25
C LEU A 119 10.27 15.07 -3.58
N ALA A 120 9.21 14.45 -4.08
CA ALA A 120 9.16 13.87 -5.43
C ALA A 120 7.73 13.84 -5.95
N GLU A 121 7.59 13.90 -7.27
CA GLU A 121 6.34 13.71 -7.99
C GLU A 121 6.62 12.89 -9.25
N VAL A 122 5.79 11.89 -9.51
CA VAL A 122 5.93 10.98 -10.65
C VAL A 122 4.59 10.79 -11.35
N GLN A 123 4.62 10.65 -12.66
CA GLN A 123 3.44 10.31 -13.45
C GLN A 123 3.11 8.84 -13.26
N THR A 124 1.89 8.54 -12.84
CA THR A 124 1.37 7.20 -12.56
C THR A 124 -0.08 7.09 -13.06
N PRO A 125 -0.30 7.19 -14.39
CA PRO A 125 -1.63 7.17 -14.96
C PRO A 125 -2.31 5.82 -14.74
N ASN A 126 -3.55 5.87 -14.23
CA ASN A 126 -4.40 4.72 -13.97
C ASN A 126 -3.75 3.68 -13.02
N LEU A 127 -3.00 4.15 -12.03
CA LEU A 127 -2.31 3.27 -11.07
C LEU A 127 -3.28 2.48 -10.20
N LEU A 128 -4.27 3.17 -9.62
CA LEU A 128 -5.26 2.55 -8.75
C LEU A 128 -6.52 2.13 -9.52
N SER A 129 -7.22 1.12 -9.02
CA SER A 129 -8.47 0.62 -9.60
C SER A 129 -9.51 0.38 -8.50
N PRO A 130 -10.80 0.74 -8.73
CA PRO A 130 -11.86 0.38 -7.82
C PRO A 130 -12.25 -1.10 -7.90
N PHE A 131 -11.70 -1.85 -8.86
CA PHE A 131 -12.07 -3.26 -9.12
C PHE A 131 -10.96 -4.25 -8.76
N HIS A 132 -9.72 -3.81 -8.69
CA HIS A 132 -8.57 -4.67 -8.43
C HIS A 132 -7.65 -4.00 -7.41
N PRO A 133 -7.38 -4.64 -6.25
CA PRO A 133 -6.41 -4.10 -5.32
C PRO A 133 -5.02 -4.12 -5.98
N LEU A 134 -4.21 -3.11 -5.70
CA LEU A 134 -2.82 -3.07 -6.12
C LEU A 134 -1.93 -3.10 -4.87
N MET A 135 -1.04 -4.08 -4.80
CA MET A 135 -0.09 -4.25 -3.70
C MET A 135 1.17 -3.43 -3.93
N PHE A 136 1.64 -2.79 -2.86
CA PHE A 136 2.81 -1.96 -2.80
C PHE A 136 3.75 -2.41 -1.68
N VAL A 137 5.02 -2.11 -1.87
CA VAL A 137 6.08 -2.24 -0.86
C VAL A 137 6.64 -0.86 -0.60
N LEU A 138 6.48 -0.37 0.63
CA LEU A 138 7.10 0.85 1.14
C LEU A 138 8.34 0.46 1.94
N GLU A 139 9.50 0.99 1.54
CA GLU A 139 10.72 0.89 2.32
C GLU A 139 11.15 2.28 2.81
N VAL A 140 11.35 2.39 4.12
CA VAL A 140 11.78 3.61 4.80
C VAL A 140 13.17 3.34 5.37
N PHE A 141 14.19 3.98 4.78
CA PHE A 141 15.58 3.84 5.20
C PHE A 141 15.90 4.80 6.35
N ASN A 142 16.75 4.34 7.27
CA ASN A 142 17.19 5.12 8.44
C ASN A 142 17.94 6.40 8.04
N GLU A 143 18.55 6.41 6.86
CA GLU A 143 19.25 7.57 6.28
C GLU A 143 18.33 8.61 5.65
N GLY A 144 17.01 8.38 5.61
CA GLY A 144 16.00 9.31 5.09
C GLY A 144 15.58 9.07 3.64
N ARG A 145 16.12 8.04 2.97
CA ARG A 145 15.60 7.58 1.68
C ARG A 145 14.27 6.85 1.89
N VAL A 146 13.35 7.04 0.96
CA VAL A 146 12.03 6.39 0.96
C VAL A 146 11.76 5.88 -0.44
N GLU A 147 11.32 4.63 -0.54
CA GLU A 147 11.01 3.97 -1.80
C GLU A 147 9.64 3.30 -1.75
N VAL A 148 8.86 3.50 -2.81
CA VAL A 148 7.58 2.84 -3.01
C VAL A 148 7.64 2.06 -4.32
N ARG A 149 7.39 0.76 -4.22
CA ARG A 149 7.42 -0.18 -5.34
C ARG A 149 6.08 -0.84 -5.47
N ILE A 150 5.69 -1.21 -6.70
CA ILE A 150 4.60 -2.17 -6.90
C ILE A 150 5.16 -3.54 -6.52
N ASP A 151 4.40 -4.34 -5.77
CA ASP A 151 4.85 -5.66 -5.35
C ASP A 151 5.20 -6.55 -6.55
N GLY A 152 6.30 -7.29 -6.44
CA GLY A 152 6.87 -8.07 -7.54
C GLY A 152 7.64 -7.25 -8.60
N GLN A 153 7.60 -5.91 -8.59
CA GLN A 153 8.44 -5.10 -9.47
C GLN A 153 9.82 -4.81 -8.83
N PRO A 154 10.91 -4.86 -9.62
CA PRO A 154 12.26 -4.69 -9.07
C PRO A 154 12.58 -3.23 -8.72
N GLN A 155 12.01 -2.27 -9.45
CA GLN A 155 12.32 -0.85 -9.31
C GLN A 155 11.18 -0.10 -8.60
N PRO A 156 11.50 0.85 -7.71
CA PRO A 156 10.49 1.75 -7.17
C PRO A 156 9.94 2.66 -8.28
N PHE A 157 8.63 2.89 -8.28
CA PHE A 157 8.05 3.91 -9.16
C PHE A 157 8.15 5.30 -8.55
N LEU A 158 8.28 5.38 -7.21
CA LEU A 158 8.45 6.62 -6.46
C LEU A 158 9.59 6.42 -5.46
N ALA A 159 10.60 7.29 -5.54
CA ALA A 159 11.71 7.33 -4.60
C ALA A 159 12.06 8.78 -4.28
N PHE A 160 12.40 9.06 -3.03
CA PHE A 160 12.83 10.39 -2.60
C PHE A 160 13.76 10.31 -1.38
N GLN A 161 14.46 11.41 -1.13
CA GLN A 161 15.36 11.56 0.01
C GLN A 161 14.92 12.78 0.82
N ASP A 162 14.84 12.63 2.14
CA ASP A 162 14.57 13.74 3.06
C ASP A 162 15.59 13.75 4.21
N SER A 163 16.11 14.93 4.53
CA SER A 163 17.16 15.10 5.55
C SER A 163 16.64 15.08 6.98
N SER A 164 15.32 15.16 7.21
CA SER A 164 14.74 15.09 8.55
C SER A 164 14.67 13.66 9.10
N GLN A 165 14.88 12.64 8.24
CA GLN A 165 14.99 11.23 8.63
C GLN A 165 13.85 10.74 9.52
N ILE A 166 12.63 11.23 9.27
CA ILE A 166 11.45 10.91 10.09
C ILE A 166 11.22 9.39 10.11
N PRO A 167 11.23 8.74 11.28
CA PRO A 167 11.01 7.30 11.36
C PRO A 167 9.54 6.95 11.20
N ALA A 168 9.26 5.78 10.61
CA ALA A 168 7.91 5.21 10.54
C ALA A 168 7.53 4.49 11.85
N ASN A 169 7.40 5.23 12.95
CA ASN A 169 6.98 4.68 14.26
C ASN A 169 5.47 4.60 14.38
N TYR A 170 4.77 5.53 13.74
CA TYR A 170 3.33 5.55 13.62
C TYR A 170 2.96 5.73 12.16
N MET A 171 1.88 5.10 11.73
CA MET A 171 1.37 5.16 10.37
C MET A 171 -0.13 5.46 10.39
N ALA A 172 -0.60 6.11 9.33
CA ALA A 172 -2.01 6.37 9.13
C ALA A 172 -2.38 6.31 7.65
N PHE A 173 -3.67 6.13 7.42
CA PHE A 173 -4.29 6.14 6.11
C PHE A 173 -5.42 7.17 6.09
N ASN A 174 -5.52 7.91 4.99
CA ASN A 174 -6.62 8.82 4.73
C ASN A 174 -6.86 8.93 3.22
N LYS A 175 -7.94 9.61 2.83
CA LYS A 175 -8.28 9.86 1.42
C LYS A 175 -8.29 11.35 1.12
N TRP A 176 -8.28 11.73 -0.15
CA TRP A 176 -8.61 13.10 -0.55
C TRP A 176 -10.12 13.33 -0.52
N ASP A 177 -10.83 12.79 -1.51
CA ASP A 177 -12.29 12.90 -1.70
C ASP A 177 -12.93 11.62 -2.27
N ARG A 178 -12.15 10.55 -2.49
CA ARG A 178 -12.63 9.28 -3.08
C ARG A 178 -12.63 8.14 -2.06
N ASP A 179 -13.69 7.35 -2.09
CA ASP A 179 -13.76 6.13 -1.29
C ASP A 179 -12.78 5.10 -1.82
N LEU A 180 -11.96 4.58 -0.90
CA LEU A 180 -10.96 3.55 -1.15
C LEU A 180 -10.75 2.75 0.13
N ILE A 181 -10.06 1.63 0.02
CA ILE A 181 -9.73 0.74 1.13
C ILE A 181 -8.23 0.53 1.12
N PHE A 182 -7.61 0.67 2.29
CA PHE A 182 -6.24 0.22 2.50
C PHE A 182 -6.25 -1.18 3.08
N PHE A 183 -5.39 -2.04 2.55
CA PHE A 183 -5.01 -3.30 3.16
C PHE A 183 -3.58 -3.14 3.64
N TYR A 184 -3.29 -3.52 4.87
CA TYR A 184 -2.01 -3.24 5.51
C TYR A 184 -1.60 -4.39 6.41
N ASP A 185 -0.35 -4.37 6.88
CA ASP A 185 0.21 -5.48 7.66
C ASP A 185 0.09 -6.79 6.88
N CYS A 186 0.39 -6.75 5.58
CA CYS A 186 0.24 -7.88 4.67
C CYS A 186 1.45 -8.82 4.74
N PRO A 187 1.26 -10.15 4.67
CA PRO A 187 2.36 -11.10 4.56
C PRO A 187 3.24 -10.86 3.32
N PHE A 188 4.54 -11.09 3.46
CA PHE A 188 5.49 -11.01 2.36
C PHE A 188 5.61 -12.31 1.56
#